data_AF-A0AAV4T6E0-F1
#
_entry.id   AF-A0AAV4T6E0-F1
#
_cell.length_a   1.000
_cell.length_b   1.000
_cell.length_c   1.000
_cell.angle_alpha   90.00
_cell.angle_beta   90.00
_cell.angle_gamma   90.00
#
_symmetry.space_group_name_H-M   'P 1'
#
loop_
_entity.id
_entity.type
_entity.pdbx_description
1 polymer ?
#
loop_
_entity_poly.entity_id
_entity_poly.type
_entity_poly.pdbx_seq_one_letter_code
_entity_poly.pdbx_strand_id
1 'polypeptide(L)'
;MFYHGEAEVYTSVADLGQLLFTNWEIVRTLGQYLELEEDRLQKVRWLRTQYENLYTTAIQDQESFLYNPVNAYLLVKRLTTDWETTGRLVEAAYSRGLIKNMNNEFLPFPDNEDLKGAANALLRLQDTYLLNSTKLAKGEIEGAKNVYTEFTAGDCFQLGQQAFNTKDNNHTIQWMQEAMVRLEEEVVKTANYQAILEYQALATFRQGKKRRAIELVKEILQMAPNHPRAHGYLAEYEKSLQNSGERSRERSSERNKVDYEYQDYYDYDSDSDSDESNDNTKSFSYTDEDSRSLHSVKTAAIPSFKNYEKLCRGERIQSHLKESKLRCRYTTNNSKYLLLQPVKEEVLSLDPKILMYHDVISDKDVELFRNISLPMLTRANVINPVTGVQEPATYRVSKKDKYHPRVKRASRIVQEVTGLSVDTAEELHVINYGIGGHYEPHLDFKQENEADGFRHLGTGNRIATWIYYLSDVDAGGATVFPKIGVTVKPVKGSAAFWYNLKKSGKGDLNTIHAACPVLVGSKWVGNKWLHEKDNEFRRPCSLNMYE
;
A
#
# COMPACT_ATOMS: atom_id res chain seq x y z
N MET A 1 -15.53 5.98 -16.45
CA MET A 1 -14.37 6.80 -16.88
C MET A 1 -13.55 7.09 -15.63
N PHE A 2 -12.58 6.22 -15.33
CA PHE A 2 -11.69 6.41 -14.18
C PHE A 2 -10.65 7.48 -14.56
N TYR A 3 -10.57 8.55 -13.76
CA TYR A 3 -9.56 9.58 -13.93
C TYR A 3 -8.17 8.98 -13.67
N HIS A 4 -7.30 9.12 -14.67
CA HIS A 4 -5.91 8.68 -14.64
C HIS A 4 -5.14 9.58 -13.66
N GLY A 5 -4.55 8.96 -12.65
CA GLY A 5 -3.66 9.60 -11.69
C GLY A 5 -2.89 8.51 -10.94
N GLU A 6 -1.63 8.81 -10.61
CA GLU A 6 -0.69 7.95 -9.88
C GLU A 6 -1.41 7.15 -8.79
N ALA A 7 -1.32 5.82 -8.82
CA ALA A 7 -2.13 4.91 -8.01
C ALA A 7 -1.25 4.16 -6.99
N GLU A 8 -1.50 4.38 -5.70
CA GLU A 8 -1.14 3.43 -4.64
C GLU A 8 -2.45 2.88 -4.05
N VAL A 9 -2.56 1.58 -3.84
CA VAL A 9 -3.72 0.79 -4.28
C VAL A 9 -5.00 0.78 -3.42
N TYR A 10 -6.13 0.55 -4.13
CA TYR A 10 -7.56 0.38 -3.79
C TYR A 10 -8.23 1.49 -2.97
N THR A 11 -8.77 2.46 -3.71
CA THR A 11 -9.70 3.48 -3.23
C THR A 11 -10.88 2.90 -2.43
N SER A 12 -11.36 1.68 -2.74
CA SER A 12 -12.36 0.98 -1.93
C SER A 12 -12.46 -0.53 -2.21
N VAL A 13 -13.01 -1.31 -1.26
CA VAL A 13 -13.42 -2.71 -1.49
C VAL A 13 -14.47 -2.83 -2.60
N ALA A 14 -15.24 -1.78 -2.86
CA ALA A 14 -16.22 -1.78 -3.94
C ALA A 14 -15.55 -1.88 -5.33
N ASP A 15 -14.41 -1.22 -5.51
CA ASP A 15 -13.63 -1.26 -6.75
C ASP A 15 -13.04 -2.66 -7.00
N LEU A 16 -12.54 -3.31 -5.94
CA LEU A 16 -12.08 -4.70 -5.97
C LEU A 16 -13.20 -5.69 -6.35
N GLY A 17 -14.42 -5.44 -5.85
CA GLY A 17 -15.59 -6.24 -6.24
C GLY A 17 -15.87 -6.20 -7.74
N GLN A 18 -15.62 -5.06 -8.39
CA GLN A 18 -15.76 -4.93 -9.84
C GLN A 18 -14.68 -5.72 -10.60
N LEU A 19 -13.44 -5.74 -10.10
CA LEU A 19 -12.36 -6.54 -10.68
C LEU A 19 -12.62 -8.04 -10.57
N LEU A 20 -13.27 -8.49 -9.48
CA LEU A 20 -13.68 -9.89 -9.35
C LEU A 20 -14.69 -10.29 -10.43
N PHE A 21 -15.62 -9.39 -10.77
CA PHE A 21 -16.53 -9.59 -11.89
C PHE A 21 -15.78 -9.66 -13.23
N THR A 22 -14.82 -8.77 -13.47
CA THR A 22 -13.95 -8.86 -14.67
C THR A 22 -13.24 -10.20 -14.74
N ASN A 23 -12.66 -10.68 -13.63
CA ASN A 23 -11.99 -11.98 -13.58
C ASN A 23 -12.94 -13.14 -13.89
N TRP A 24 -14.17 -13.10 -13.37
CA TRP A 24 -15.19 -14.10 -13.70
C TRP A 24 -15.51 -14.14 -15.19
N GLU A 25 -15.65 -12.98 -15.85
CA GLU A 25 -15.86 -12.90 -17.30
C GLU A 25 -14.69 -13.45 -18.10
N ILE A 26 -13.44 -13.23 -17.64
CA ILE A 26 -12.24 -13.83 -18.25
C ILE A 26 -12.32 -15.35 -18.17
N VAL A 27 -12.57 -15.90 -16.98
CA VAL A 27 -12.67 -17.36 -16.76
C VAL A 27 -13.77 -17.97 -17.62
N ARG A 28 -14.96 -17.33 -17.65
CA ARG A 28 -16.09 -17.76 -18.48
C ARG A 28 -15.72 -17.78 -19.97
N THR A 29 -15.04 -16.75 -20.44
CA THR A 29 -14.62 -16.60 -21.83
C THR A 29 -13.53 -17.63 -22.19
N LEU A 30 -12.55 -17.86 -21.32
CA LEU A 30 -11.55 -18.92 -21.50
C LEU A 30 -12.19 -20.31 -21.55
N GLY A 31 -13.20 -20.59 -20.73
CA GLY A 31 -13.96 -21.83 -20.79
C GLY A 31 -14.61 -22.05 -22.16
N GLN A 32 -15.28 -21.02 -22.70
CA GLN A 32 -15.87 -21.08 -24.05
C GLN A 32 -14.83 -21.29 -25.15
N TYR A 33 -13.65 -20.68 -25.01
CA TYR A 33 -12.56 -20.89 -25.96
C TYR A 33 -12.07 -22.35 -25.93
N LEU A 34 -11.90 -22.92 -24.74
CA LEU A 34 -11.47 -24.30 -24.57
C LEU A 34 -12.48 -25.28 -25.19
N GLU A 35 -13.78 -25.10 -24.95
CA GLU A 35 -14.83 -25.94 -25.55
C GLU A 35 -14.78 -25.92 -27.10
N LEU A 36 -14.58 -24.74 -27.70
CA LEU A 36 -14.48 -24.60 -29.15
C LEU A 36 -13.19 -25.24 -29.72
N GLU A 37 -12.05 -25.07 -29.02
CA GLU A 37 -10.80 -25.72 -29.42
C GLU A 37 -10.83 -27.23 -29.24
N GLU A 38 -11.50 -27.74 -28.21
CA GLU A 38 -11.68 -29.18 -28.00
C GLU A 38 -12.52 -29.80 -29.12
N ASP A 39 -13.65 -29.19 -29.50
CA ASP A 39 -14.47 -29.63 -30.64
C ASP A 39 -13.68 -29.59 -31.96
N ARG A 40 -12.94 -28.50 -32.20
CA ARG A 40 -12.07 -28.38 -33.38
C ARG A 40 -11.00 -29.48 -33.39
N LEU A 41 -10.33 -29.69 -32.27
CA LEU A 41 -9.28 -30.70 -32.14
C LEU A 41 -9.84 -32.11 -32.28
N GLN A 42 -11.05 -32.38 -31.78
CA GLN A 42 -11.74 -33.65 -31.94
C GLN A 42 -12.05 -33.93 -33.42
N LYS A 43 -12.51 -32.93 -34.18
CA LYS A 43 -12.73 -33.05 -35.63
C LYS A 43 -11.43 -33.30 -36.39
N VAL A 44 -10.33 -32.62 -36.02
CA VAL A 44 -9.00 -32.85 -36.62
C VAL A 44 -8.48 -34.26 -36.29
N ARG A 45 -8.64 -34.72 -35.05
CA ARG A 45 -8.27 -36.10 -34.65
C ARG A 45 -9.07 -37.15 -35.42
N TRP A 46 -10.36 -36.92 -35.63
CA TRP A 46 -11.20 -37.80 -36.44
C TRP A 46 -10.71 -37.87 -37.89
N LEU A 47 -10.43 -36.73 -38.52
CA LEU A 47 -9.89 -36.67 -39.90
C LEU A 47 -8.56 -37.43 -40.01
N ARG A 48 -7.64 -37.23 -39.06
CA ARG A 48 -6.37 -37.97 -39.00
C ARG A 48 -6.59 -39.48 -38.98
N THR A 49 -7.47 -39.98 -38.12
CA THR A 49 -7.78 -41.42 -38.04
C THR A 49 -8.39 -41.95 -39.35
N GLN A 50 -9.26 -41.19 -40.02
CA GLN A 50 -9.76 -41.56 -41.35
C GLN A 50 -8.63 -41.63 -42.39
N TYR A 51 -7.61 -40.78 -42.24
CA TYR A 51 -6.47 -40.71 -43.17
C TYR A 51 -5.53 -41.90 -42.99
N GLU A 52 -5.26 -42.23 -41.74
CA GLU A 52 -4.42 -43.35 -41.31
C GLU A 52 -5.01 -44.72 -41.68
N ASN A 53 -6.33 -44.92 -41.52
CA ASN A 53 -7.00 -46.18 -41.89
C ASN A 53 -6.90 -46.48 -43.40
N LEU A 54 -7.01 -45.45 -44.24
CA LEU A 54 -6.89 -45.62 -45.69
C LEU A 54 -5.44 -45.97 -46.07
N TYR A 55 -4.47 -45.30 -45.45
CA TYR A 55 -3.04 -45.52 -45.70
C TYR A 55 -2.59 -46.92 -45.27
N THR A 56 -2.99 -47.36 -44.08
CA THR A 56 -2.69 -48.71 -43.58
C THR A 56 -3.27 -49.80 -44.47
N THR A 57 -4.48 -49.61 -45.00
CA THR A 57 -5.08 -50.53 -45.98
C THR A 57 -4.32 -50.53 -47.31
N ALA A 58 -3.84 -49.37 -47.76
CA ALA A 58 -3.09 -49.23 -49.01
C ALA A 58 -1.67 -49.81 -48.95
N ILE A 59 -1.00 -49.83 -47.79
CA ILE A 59 0.32 -50.44 -47.62
C ILE A 59 0.28 -51.97 -47.67
N GLN A 60 -0.79 -52.58 -47.16
CA GLN A 60 -0.89 -54.04 -47.07
C GLN A 60 -1.00 -54.71 -48.44
N ASP A 61 -1.68 -54.07 -49.40
CA ASP A 61 -1.79 -54.52 -50.79
C ASP A 61 -2.05 -53.33 -51.72
N GLN A 62 -0.96 -52.74 -52.23
CA GLN A 62 -1.01 -51.53 -53.04
C GLN A 62 -1.71 -51.76 -54.40
N GLU A 63 -1.54 -52.91 -55.03
CA GLU A 63 -2.13 -53.20 -56.34
C GLU A 63 -3.65 -53.37 -56.22
N SER A 64 -4.13 -54.23 -55.32
CA SER A 64 -5.58 -54.43 -55.14
C SER A 64 -6.28 -53.17 -54.62
N PHE A 65 -5.58 -52.36 -53.82
CA PHE A 65 -6.10 -51.08 -53.34
C PHE A 65 -6.30 -50.09 -54.48
N LEU A 66 -5.32 -49.92 -55.38
CA LEU A 66 -5.40 -48.98 -56.51
C LEU A 66 -6.31 -49.47 -57.63
N TYR A 67 -6.47 -50.78 -57.82
CA TYR A 67 -7.40 -51.34 -58.80
C TYR A 67 -8.87 -51.28 -58.36
N ASN A 68 -9.14 -50.96 -57.09
CA ASN A 68 -10.48 -50.65 -56.63
C ASN A 68 -10.83 -49.19 -57.00
N PRO A 69 -11.80 -48.96 -57.92
CA PRO A 69 -12.14 -47.63 -58.39
C PRO A 69 -12.70 -46.71 -57.28
N VAL A 70 -13.28 -47.26 -56.22
CA VAL A 70 -13.75 -46.49 -55.05
C VAL A 70 -12.56 -45.96 -54.25
N ASN A 71 -11.56 -46.81 -53.99
CA ASN A 71 -10.34 -46.41 -53.28
C ASN A 71 -9.53 -45.37 -54.05
N ALA A 72 -9.39 -45.55 -55.36
CA ALA A 72 -8.73 -44.57 -56.24
C ALA A 72 -9.46 -43.22 -56.24
N TYR A 73 -10.80 -43.21 -56.33
CA TYR A 73 -11.60 -41.99 -56.21
C TYR A 73 -11.44 -41.32 -54.84
N LEU A 74 -11.52 -42.08 -53.74
CA LEU A 74 -11.39 -41.55 -52.39
C LEU A 74 -9.99 -40.95 -52.13
N LEU A 75 -8.93 -41.55 -52.67
CA LEU A 75 -7.58 -41.01 -52.58
C LEU A 75 -7.44 -39.67 -53.32
N VAL A 76 -7.94 -39.60 -54.56
CA VAL A 76 -7.90 -38.37 -55.37
C VAL A 76 -8.76 -37.28 -54.73
N LYS A 77 -9.99 -37.58 -54.32
CA LYS A 77 -10.88 -36.65 -53.61
C LYS A 77 -10.22 -36.12 -52.34
N ARG A 78 -9.56 -36.98 -51.57
CA ARG A 78 -8.90 -36.58 -50.32
C ARG A 78 -7.77 -35.59 -50.54
N LEU A 79 -6.92 -35.83 -51.54
CA LEU A 79 -5.79 -34.96 -51.88
C LEU A 79 -6.20 -33.67 -52.59
N THR A 80 -7.43 -33.58 -53.10
CA THR A 80 -7.92 -32.41 -53.84
C THR A 80 -8.90 -31.58 -53.00
N THR A 81 -10.04 -32.16 -52.61
CA THR A 81 -11.14 -31.43 -51.96
C THR A 81 -11.14 -31.54 -50.44
N ASP A 82 -10.87 -32.72 -49.89
CA ASP A 82 -10.99 -32.91 -48.43
C ASP A 82 -9.81 -32.25 -47.70
N TRP A 83 -8.64 -32.18 -48.34
CA TRP A 83 -7.49 -31.44 -47.82
C TRP A 83 -7.77 -29.93 -47.66
N GLU A 84 -8.44 -29.30 -48.63
CA GLU A 84 -8.81 -27.88 -48.55
C GLU A 84 -9.75 -27.61 -47.36
N THR A 85 -10.72 -28.51 -47.14
CA THR A 85 -11.66 -28.42 -46.01
C THR A 85 -10.95 -28.67 -44.68
N THR A 86 -9.99 -29.59 -44.65
CA THR A 86 -9.12 -29.87 -43.49
C THR A 86 -8.26 -28.64 -43.16
N GLY A 87 -7.66 -28.00 -44.17
CA GLY A 87 -6.88 -26.78 -44.02
C GLY A 87 -7.70 -25.65 -43.39
N ARG A 88 -8.93 -25.43 -43.85
CA ARG A 88 -9.84 -24.44 -43.25
C ARG A 88 -10.17 -24.73 -41.78
N LEU A 89 -10.30 -26.00 -41.40
CA LEU A 89 -10.54 -26.39 -40.00
C LEU A 89 -9.29 -26.19 -39.12
N VAL A 90 -8.10 -26.44 -39.66
CA VAL A 90 -6.82 -26.22 -38.97
C VAL A 90 -6.56 -24.73 -38.77
N GLU A 91 -6.87 -23.92 -39.77
CA GLU A 91 -6.70 -22.45 -39.76
C GLU A 91 -7.82 -21.69 -39.03
N ALA A 92 -8.91 -22.36 -38.67
CA ALA A 92 -10.04 -21.74 -37.98
C ALA A 92 -9.59 -21.18 -36.61
N ALA A 93 -9.45 -19.85 -36.54
CA ALA A 93 -9.07 -19.14 -35.33
C ALA A 93 -10.31 -18.68 -34.55
N TYR A 94 -10.89 -19.57 -33.74
CA TYR A 94 -11.98 -19.23 -32.81
C TYR A 94 -11.58 -18.16 -31.78
N SER A 95 -10.28 -17.99 -31.57
CA SER A 95 -9.67 -17.02 -30.63
C SER A 95 -9.97 -15.55 -30.94
N ARG A 96 -10.11 -15.14 -32.22
CA ARG A 96 -10.21 -13.70 -32.57
C ARG A 96 -11.49 -13.04 -32.10
N GLY A 97 -12.62 -13.77 -32.12
CA GLY A 97 -13.90 -13.25 -31.65
C GLY A 97 -13.97 -13.11 -30.13
N LEU A 98 -13.42 -14.10 -29.40
CA LEU A 98 -13.38 -14.09 -27.95
C LEU A 98 -12.45 -13.02 -27.39
N ILE A 99 -11.23 -12.88 -27.94
CA ILE A 99 -10.27 -11.87 -27.48
C ILE A 99 -10.83 -10.46 -27.72
N LYS A 100 -11.55 -10.25 -28.82
CA LYS A 100 -12.21 -8.97 -29.10
C LYS A 100 -13.31 -8.66 -28.07
N ASN A 101 -14.03 -9.67 -27.57
CA ASN A 101 -15.02 -9.50 -26.51
C ASN A 101 -14.38 -9.24 -25.14
N MET A 102 -13.18 -9.74 -24.87
CA MET A 102 -12.41 -9.43 -23.66
C MET A 102 -11.87 -8.00 -23.67
N ASN A 103 -11.46 -7.51 -24.84
CA ASN A 103 -11.01 -6.13 -25.05
C ASN A 103 -12.18 -5.13 -25.18
N ASN A 104 -13.41 -5.51 -24.82
CA ASN A 104 -14.52 -4.56 -24.78
C ASN A 104 -14.21 -3.43 -23.79
N GLU A 105 -14.48 -2.18 -24.19
CA GLU A 105 -14.26 -0.96 -23.40
C GLU A 105 -14.99 -0.90 -22.04
N PHE A 106 -15.85 -1.88 -21.74
CA PHE A 106 -16.70 -1.87 -20.55
C PHE A 106 -16.14 -2.67 -19.37
N LEU A 107 -15.14 -3.52 -19.56
CA LEU A 107 -14.53 -4.27 -18.46
C LEU A 107 -13.34 -3.48 -17.89
N PRO A 108 -13.35 -3.16 -16.58
CA PRO A 108 -12.21 -2.50 -15.96
C PRO A 108 -11.07 -3.49 -15.79
N PHE A 109 -9.91 -3.16 -16.37
CA PHE A 109 -8.64 -3.85 -16.16
C PHE A 109 -7.67 -2.93 -15.42
N PRO A 110 -6.96 -3.43 -14.40
CA PRO A 110 -5.87 -2.69 -13.79
C PRO A 110 -4.68 -2.60 -14.74
N ASP A 111 -3.86 -1.57 -14.58
CA ASP A 111 -2.61 -1.42 -15.32
C ASP A 111 -1.37 -1.85 -14.49
N ASN A 112 -0.18 -1.65 -15.05
CA ASN A 112 1.07 -1.98 -14.37
C ASN A 112 1.36 -1.07 -13.17
N GLU A 113 0.82 0.15 -13.14
CA GLU A 113 0.99 1.06 -11.99
C GLU A 113 0.11 0.61 -10.83
N ASP A 114 -1.11 0.14 -11.10
CA ASP A 114 -1.94 -0.51 -10.07
C ASP A 114 -1.22 -1.72 -9.46
N LEU A 115 -0.59 -2.58 -10.27
CA LEU A 115 0.17 -3.72 -9.75
C LEU A 115 1.34 -3.28 -8.84
N LYS A 116 2.12 -2.26 -9.25
CA LYS A 116 3.19 -1.70 -8.42
C LYS A 116 2.66 -1.09 -7.12
N GLY A 117 1.54 -0.37 -7.19
CA GLY A 117 0.87 0.19 -6.03
C GLY A 117 0.41 -0.88 -5.05
N ALA A 118 -0.07 -2.03 -5.54
CA ALA A 118 -0.45 -3.17 -4.71
C ALA A 118 0.77 -3.79 -4.02
N ALA A 119 1.86 -3.98 -4.76
CA ALA A 119 3.12 -4.48 -4.23
C ALA A 119 3.69 -3.54 -3.15
N ASN A 120 3.70 -2.23 -3.38
CA ASN A 120 4.14 -1.24 -2.39
C ASN A 120 3.26 -1.26 -1.13
N ALA A 121 1.94 -1.37 -1.29
CA ALA A 121 1.02 -1.47 -0.16
C ALA A 121 1.26 -2.74 0.66
N LEU A 122 1.54 -3.87 0.01
CA LEU A 122 1.86 -5.13 0.67
C LEU A 122 3.18 -5.06 1.44
N LEU A 123 4.23 -4.46 0.85
CA LEU A 123 5.51 -4.20 1.53
C LEU A 123 5.30 -3.27 2.73
N ARG A 124 4.54 -2.18 2.59
CA ARG A 124 4.21 -1.29 3.72
C ARG A 124 3.48 -2.02 4.85
N LEU A 125 2.57 -2.94 4.53
CA LEU A 125 1.90 -3.78 5.52
C LEU A 125 2.89 -4.72 6.22
N GLN A 126 3.79 -5.33 5.46
CA GLN A 126 4.86 -6.17 5.98
C GLN A 126 5.73 -5.40 6.99
N ASP A 127 6.16 -4.18 6.64
CA ASP A 127 6.99 -3.32 7.49
C ASP A 127 6.24 -2.92 8.76
N THR A 128 5.04 -2.36 8.60
CA THR A 128 4.26 -1.80 9.70
C THR A 128 3.94 -2.88 10.73
N TYR A 129 3.49 -4.05 10.27
CA TYR A 129 3.04 -5.13 11.12
C TYR A 129 4.08 -6.22 11.40
N LEU A 130 5.32 -6.05 10.89
CA LEU A 130 6.40 -7.03 11.00
C LEU A 130 5.96 -8.43 10.53
N LEU A 131 5.26 -8.49 9.40
CA LEU A 131 4.73 -9.73 8.86
C LEU A 131 5.87 -10.61 8.35
N ASN A 132 5.76 -11.91 8.61
CA ASN A 132 6.71 -12.90 8.11
C ASN A 132 6.44 -13.16 6.61
N SER A 133 7.49 -13.08 5.78
CA SER A 133 7.39 -13.28 4.33
C SER A 133 6.83 -14.65 3.95
N THR A 134 7.22 -15.71 4.64
CA THR A 134 6.75 -17.08 4.38
C THR A 134 5.27 -17.23 4.69
N LYS A 135 4.80 -16.70 5.83
CA LYS A 135 3.37 -16.69 6.17
C LYS A 135 2.57 -15.84 5.20
N LEU A 136 3.10 -14.68 4.84
CA LEU A 136 2.45 -13.76 3.90
C LEU A 136 2.35 -14.38 2.50
N ALA A 137 3.40 -15.07 2.03
CA ALA A 137 3.39 -15.83 0.79
C ALA A 137 2.36 -16.97 0.80
N LYS A 138 2.09 -17.57 1.97
CA LYS A 138 1.01 -18.54 2.15
C LYS A 138 -0.37 -17.91 2.31
N GLY A 139 -0.49 -16.58 2.35
CA GLY A 139 -1.74 -15.88 2.64
C GLY A 139 -2.17 -15.95 4.12
N GLU A 140 -1.33 -16.44 5.02
CA GLU A 140 -1.61 -16.52 6.46
C GLU A 140 -1.45 -15.14 7.13
N ILE A 141 -2.54 -14.38 7.20
CA ILE A 141 -2.59 -13.05 7.83
C ILE A 141 -3.51 -13.09 9.05
N GLU A 142 -3.05 -12.55 10.18
CA GLU A 142 -3.85 -12.46 11.40
C GLU A 142 -5.12 -11.63 11.16
N GLY A 143 -6.28 -12.17 11.57
CA GLY A 143 -7.59 -11.58 11.32
C GLY A 143 -8.24 -11.98 9.98
N ALA A 144 -7.48 -12.54 9.03
CA ALA A 144 -8.05 -13.11 7.82
C ALA A 144 -8.65 -14.49 8.11
N LYS A 145 -9.89 -14.73 7.65
CA LYS A 145 -10.63 -15.96 7.98
C LYS A 145 -10.31 -17.13 7.05
N ASN A 146 -9.97 -16.87 5.79
CA ASN A 146 -9.76 -17.89 4.76
C ASN A 146 -8.53 -17.55 3.91
N VAL A 147 -7.70 -18.56 3.65
CA VAL A 147 -6.63 -18.52 2.65
C VAL A 147 -7.13 -19.24 1.40
N TYR A 148 -7.05 -18.58 0.24
CA TYR A 148 -7.56 -19.15 -1.02
C TYR A 148 -6.46 -19.49 -2.03
N THR A 149 -5.32 -18.77 -1.99
CA THR A 149 -4.19 -18.94 -2.93
C THR A 149 -2.89 -18.52 -2.26
N GLU A 150 -1.79 -19.20 -2.62
CA GLU A 150 -0.44 -18.86 -2.19
C GLU A 150 0.35 -18.20 -3.33
N PHE A 151 1.38 -17.43 -2.98
CA PHE A 151 2.35 -16.89 -3.93
C PHE A 151 3.23 -17.98 -4.51
N THR A 152 3.43 -17.89 -5.82
CA THR A 152 4.44 -18.61 -6.58
C THR A 152 5.84 -18.01 -6.32
N ALA A 153 6.89 -18.72 -6.73
CA ALA A 153 8.25 -18.19 -6.76
C ALA A 153 8.36 -16.93 -7.63
N GLY A 154 7.59 -16.87 -8.71
CA GLY A 154 7.45 -15.71 -9.61
C GLY A 154 6.85 -14.50 -8.91
N ASP A 155 5.79 -14.68 -8.13
CA ASP A 155 5.16 -13.60 -7.36
C ASP A 155 6.12 -13.04 -6.30
N CYS A 156 6.79 -13.93 -5.55
CA CYS A 156 7.82 -13.55 -4.58
C CYS A 156 8.98 -12.80 -5.26
N PHE A 157 9.42 -13.25 -6.43
CA PHE A 157 10.47 -12.60 -7.20
C PHE A 157 10.05 -11.18 -7.64
N GLN A 158 8.86 -11.02 -8.19
CA GLN A 158 8.33 -9.72 -8.60
C GLN A 158 8.21 -8.74 -7.42
N LEU A 159 7.72 -9.21 -6.28
CA LEU A 159 7.63 -8.40 -5.06
C LEU A 159 9.01 -7.98 -4.55
N GLY A 160 10.00 -8.88 -4.60
CA GLY A 160 11.38 -8.57 -4.30
C GLY A 160 12.03 -7.58 -5.28
N GLN A 161 11.68 -7.64 -6.58
CA GLN A 161 12.12 -6.63 -7.56
C GLN A 161 11.53 -5.27 -7.26
N GLN A 162 10.25 -5.21 -6.87
CA GLN A 162 9.62 -3.95 -6.48
C GLN A 162 10.29 -3.34 -5.24
N ALA A 163 10.56 -4.16 -4.21
CA ALA A 163 11.32 -3.73 -3.03
C ALA A 163 12.73 -3.22 -3.40
N PHE A 164 13.38 -3.85 -4.37
CA PHE A 164 14.70 -3.41 -4.84
C PHE A 164 14.64 -2.05 -5.53
N ASN A 165 13.59 -1.81 -6.33
CA ASN A 165 13.35 -0.56 -7.03
C ASN A 165 13.07 0.59 -6.06
N THR A 166 12.37 0.32 -4.95
CA THR A 166 12.16 1.29 -3.86
C THR A 166 13.37 1.44 -2.93
N LYS A 167 14.50 0.81 -3.27
CA LYS A 167 15.77 0.81 -2.51
C LYS A 167 15.68 0.10 -1.14
N ASP A 168 14.63 -0.70 -0.93
CA ASP A 168 14.49 -1.54 0.25
C ASP A 168 15.24 -2.86 0.10
N ASN A 169 16.53 -2.79 0.44
CA ASN A 169 17.39 -3.97 0.36
C ASN A 169 17.02 -5.05 1.39
N ASN A 170 16.33 -4.73 2.49
CA ASN A 170 15.97 -5.71 3.51
C ASN A 170 14.87 -6.62 2.99
N HIS A 171 13.76 -6.04 2.52
CA HIS A 171 12.67 -6.81 1.95
C HIS A 171 13.05 -7.46 0.64
N THR A 172 13.92 -6.84 -0.17
CA THR A 172 14.48 -7.51 -1.35
C THR A 172 15.10 -8.86 -0.98
N ILE A 173 16.01 -8.89 0.01
CA ILE A 173 16.68 -10.15 0.38
C ILE A 173 15.69 -11.17 0.93
N GLN A 174 14.74 -10.75 1.76
CA GLN A 174 13.72 -11.66 2.32
C GLN A 174 12.87 -12.31 1.22
N TRP A 175 12.36 -11.51 0.28
CA TRP A 175 11.52 -12.01 -0.82
C TRP A 175 12.31 -12.83 -1.84
N MET A 176 13.57 -12.49 -2.10
CA MET A 176 14.45 -13.31 -2.94
C MET A 176 14.74 -14.66 -2.28
N GLN A 177 14.93 -14.71 -0.96
CA GLN A 177 15.07 -15.97 -0.22
C GLN A 177 13.81 -16.82 -0.28
N GLU A 178 12.65 -16.21 -0.06
CA GLU A 178 11.35 -16.89 -0.15
C GLU A 178 11.08 -17.41 -1.57
N ALA A 179 11.43 -16.64 -2.60
CA ALA A 179 11.33 -17.06 -3.99
C ALA A 179 12.19 -18.30 -4.29
N MET A 180 13.42 -18.37 -3.76
CA MET A 180 14.29 -19.55 -3.96
C MET A 180 13.70 -20.80 -3.32
N VAL A 181 13.22 -20.70 -2.07
CA VAL A 181 12.62 -21.85 -1.36
C VAL A 181 11.42 -22.39 -2.14
N ARG A 182 10.53 -21.51 -2.60
CA ARG A 182 9.36 -21.90 -3.41
C ARG A 182 9.75 -22.46 -4.76
N LEU A 183 10.79 -21.89 -5.38
CA LEU A 183 11.26 -22.34 -6.67
C LEU A 183 11.72 -23.80 -6.62
N GLU A 184 12.28 -24.28 -5.50
CA GLU A 184 12.64 -25.69 -5.34
C GLU A 184 11.42 -26.61 -5.37
N GLU A 185 10.33 -26.21 -4.69
CA GLU A 185 9.09 -26.96 -4.56
C GLU A 185 8.20 -26.92 -5.82
N GLU A 186 8.32 -25.88 -6.65
CA GLU A 186 7.49 -25.71 -7.85
C GLU A 186 7.74 -26.77 -8.93
N VAL A 187 6.67 -27.39 -9.44
CA VAL A 187 6.73 -28.28 -10.60
C VAL A 187 7.04 -27.50 -11.88
N VAL A 188 6.28 -26.42 -12.10
CA VAL A 188 6.51 -25.49 -13.21
C VAL A 188 7.21 -24.26 -12.65
N LYS A 189 8.48 -24.08 -12.99
CA LYS A 189 9.29 -22.98 -12.49
C LYS A 189 8.76 -21.64 -13.01
N THR A 190 8.28 -20.80 -12.10
CA THR A 190 7.70 -19.49 -12.43
C THR A 190 8.73 -18.34 -12.40
N ALA A 191 9.92 -18.60 -11.87
CA ALA A 191 11.02 -17.64 -11.80
C ALA A 191 12.36 -18.25 -12.28
N ASN A 192 13.31 -17.39 -12.64
CA ASN A 192 14.66 -17.80 -12.99
C ASN A 192 15.59 -17.72 -11.76
N TYR A 193 16.13 -18.86 -11.35
CA TYR A 193 17.07 -18.98 -10.22
C TYR A 193 18.26 -18.01 -10.34
N GLN A 194 18.82 -17.85 -11.55
CA GLN A 194 19.97 -16.96 -11.79
C GLN A 194 19.60 -15.50 -11.54
N ALA A 195 18.40 -15.09 -11.95
CA ALA A 195 17.92 -13.73 -11.75
C ALA A 195 17.66 -13.45 -10.25
N ILE A 196 17.08 -14.41 -9.52
CA ILE A 196 16.84 -14.28 -8.08
C ILE A 196 18.16 -14.05 -7.33
N LEU A 197 19.18 -14.86 -7.60
CA LEU A 197 20.51 -14.71 -7.00
C LEU A 197 21.17 -13.38 -7.35
N GLU A 198 21.00 -12.88 -8.58
CA GLU A 198 21.56 -11.60 -9.01
C GLU A 198 20.99 -10.44 -8.19
N TYR A 199 19.66 -10.36 -8.04
CA TYR A 199 19.02 -9.33 -7.22
C TYR A 199 19.40 -9.46 -5.74
N GLN A 200 19.48 -10.68 -5.22
CA GLN A 200 19.92 -10.92 -3.85
C GLN A 200 21.36 -10.47 -3.62
N ALA A 201 22.28 -10.76 -4.55
CA ALA A 201 23.68 -10.33 -4.47
C ALA A 201 23.79 -8.80 -4.47
N LEU A 202 23.08 -8.13 -5.37
CA LEU A 202 23.02 -6.67 -5.47
C LEU A 202 22.49 -6.02 -4.17
N ALA A 203 21.37 -6.53 -3.65
CA ALA A 203 20.80 -6.03 -2.40
C ALA A 203 21.72 -6.29 -1.20
N THR A 204 22.35 -7.47 -1.12
CA THR A 204 23.31 -7.83 -0.07
C THR A 204 24.54 -6.93 -0.09
N PHE A 205 25.03 -6.58 -1.28
CA PHE A 205 26.13 -5.63 -1.45
C PHE A 205 25.74 -4.23 -0.97
N ARG A 206 24.54 -3.74 -1.33
CA ARG A 206 24.01 -2.45 -0.88
C ARG A 206 23.82 -2.38 0.65
N GLN A 207 23.54 -3.49 1.31
CA GLN A 207 23.54 -3.57 2.79
C GLN A 207 24.94 -3.50 3.43
N GLY A 208 26.02 -3.51 2.64
CA GLY A 208 27.39 -3.52 3.13
C GLY A 208 27.92 -4.91 3.49
N LYS A 209 27.15 -5.99 3.26
CA LYS A 209 27.56 -7.38 3.48
C LYS A 209 28.40 -7.92 2.31
N LYS A 210 29.51 -7.23 2.02
CA LYS A 210 30.33 -7.43 0.81
C LYS A 210 30.81 -8.87 0.61
N ARG A 211 31.26 -9.55 1.67
CA ARG A 211 31.73 -10.95 1.59
C ARG A 211 30.64 -11.89 1.09
N ARG A 212 29.43 -11.76 1.67
CA ARG A 212 28.28 -12.59 1.26
C ARG A 212 27.84 -12.28 -0.17
N ALA A 213 27.89 -11.02 -0.59
CA ALA A 213 27.59 -10.65 -1.98
C ALA A 213 28.58 -11.29 -2.97
N ILE A 214 29.88 -11.33 -2.66
CA ILE A 214 30.90 -12.00 -3.49
C ILE A 214 30.63 -13.50 -3.60
N GLU A 215 30.26 -14.17 -2.50
CA GLU A 215 29.89 -15.59 -2.51
C GLU A 215 28.71 -15.86 -3.45
N LEU A 216 27.66 -15.05 -3.37
CA LEU A 216 26.47 -15.17 -4.23
C LEU A 216 26.84 -14.97 -5.71
N VAL A 217 27.69 -13.99 -6.04
CA VAL A 217 28.15 -13.77 -7.41
C VAL A 217 28.99 -14.94 -7.92
N LYS A 218 29.84 -15.54 -7.06
CA LYS A 218 30.60 -16.74 -7.41
C LYS A 218 29.69 -17.94 -7.69
N GLU A 219 28.61 -18.09 -6.95
CA GLU A 219 27.58 -19.12 -7.20
C GLU A 219 26.92 -18.94 -8.57
N ILE A 220 26.59 -17.69 -8.94
CA ILE A 220 26.07 -17.37 -10.29
C ILE A 220 27.07 -17.80 -11.37
N LEU A 221 28.36 -17.46 -11.21
CA LEU A 221 29.41 -17.79 -12.17
C LEU A 221 29.70 -19.30 -12.26
N GLN A 222 29.48 -20.06 -11.19
CA GLN A 222 29.59 -21.52 -11.23
C GLN A 222 28.52 -22.15 -12.12
N MET A 223 27.29 -21.61 -12.06
CA MET A 223 26.18 -22.11 -12.91
C MET A 223 26.21 -21.54 -14.33
N ALA A 224 26.63 -20.29 -14.48
CA ALA A 224 26.68 -19.57 -15.74
C ALA A 224 28.02 -18.86 -15.90
N PRO A 225 29.08 -19.56 -16.34
CA PRO A 225 30.42 -18.99 -16.49
C PRO A 225 30.49 -17.78 -17.44
N ASN A 226 29.58 -17.70 -18.41
CA ASN A 226 29.48 -16.63 -19.41
C ASN A 226 28.41 -15.57 -19.05
N HIS A 227 28.05 -15.43 -17.76
CA HIS A 227 27.04 -14.46 -17.35
C HIS A 227 27.48 -13.01 -17.67
N PRO A 228 26.65 -12.22 -18.38
CA PRO A 228 27.07 -10.95 -18.97
C PRO A 228 27.49 -9.89 -17.94
N ARG A 229 26.89 -9.92 -16.74
CA ARG A 229 27.10 -8.90 -15.69
C ARG A 229 27.88 -9.39 -14.46
N ALA A 230 27.96 -10.70 -14.23
CA ALA A 230 28.42 -11.24 -12.95
C ALA A 230 29.93 -11.05 -12.76
N HIS A 231 30.72 -11.17 -13.82
CA HIS A 231 32.16 -10.84 -13.80
C HIS A 231 32.41 -9.38 -13.42
N GLY A 232 31.59 -8.45 -13.93
CA GLY A 232 31.67 -7.03 -13.59
C GLY A 232 31.37 -6.78 -12.11
N TYR A 233 30.30 -7.38 -11.58
CA TYR A 233 29.95 -7.29 -10.16
C TYR A 233 31.04 -7.87 -9.27
N LEU A 234 31.64 -9.01 -9.64
CA LEU A 234 32.72 -9.62 -8.85
C LEU A 234 33.92 -8.67 -8.72
N ALA A 235 34.38 -8.10 -9.84
CA ALA A 235 35.50 -7.16 -9.85
C ALA A 235 35.20 -5.90 -9.02
N GLU A 236 33.99 -5.35 -9.14
CA GLU A 236 33.57 -4.19 -8.36
C GLU A 236 33.53 -4.50 -6.85
N TYR A 237 32.97 -5.65 -6.47
CA TYR A 237 32.77 -6.02 -5.07
C TYR A 237 34.10 -6.34 -4.38
N GLU A 238 35.02 -7.02 -5.08
CA GLU A 238 36.37 -7.32 -4.57
C GLU A 238 37.18 -6.03 -4.39
N LYS A 239 37.15 -5.12 -5.36
CA LYS A 239 37.78 -3.79 -5.24
C LYS A 239 37.22 -3.00 -4.04
N SER A 240 35.89 -3.00 -3.89
CA SER A 240 35.24 -2.34 -2.76
C SER A 240 35.63 -2.97 -1.42
N LEU A 241 35.82 -4.28 -1.36
CA LEU A 241 36.26 -5.00 -0.16
C LEU A 241 37.70 -4.65 0.22
N GLN A 242 38.61 -4.61 -0.76
CA GLN A 242 40.02 -4.22 -0.57
C GLN A 242 40.14 -2.80 -0.03
N ASN A 243 39.47 -1.83 -0.66
CA ASN A 243 39.47 -0.42 -0.21
C ASN A 243 38.93 -0.25 1.22
N SER A 244 37.93 -1.04 1.63
CA SER A 244 37.46 -1.02 3.03
C SER A 244 38.49 -1.61 4.00
N GLY A 245 39.23 -2.65 3.58
CA GLY A 245 40.30 -3.26 4.36
C GLY A 245 41.49 -2.32 4.59
N GLU A 246 41.87 -1.58 3.55
CA GLU A 246 42.95 -0.57 3.59
C GLU A 246 42.60 0.59 4.53
N ARG A 247 41.39 1.16 4.44
CA ARG A 247 40.93 2.21 5.36
C ARG A 247 40.88 1.75 6.82
N SER A 248 40.54 0.48 7.08
CA SER A 248 40.60 -0.07 8.44
C SER A 248 42.04 -0.28 8.92
N ARG A 249 42.98 -0.61 8.03
CA ARG A 249 44.41 -0.74 8.35
C ARG A 249 45.07 0.61 8.65
N GLU A 250 44.74 1.64 7.88
CA GLU A 250 45.17 3.03 8.12
C GLU A 250 44.68 3.54 9.49
N ARG A 251 43.38 3.36 9.82
CA ARG A 251 42.82 3.73 11.13
C ARG A 251 43.41 2.95 12.31
N SER A 252 43.81 1.69 12.10
CA SER A 252 44.53 0.92 13.13
C SER A 252 46.00 1.34 13.26
N SER A 253 46.62 1.83 12.19
CA SER A 253 47.98 2.38 12.22
C SER A 253 48.06 3.76 12.88
N GLU A 254 46.98 4.55 12.80
CA GLU A 254 46.83 5.83 13.50
C GLU A 254 46.54 5.63 15.00
N ARG A 255 45.74 4.62 15.39
CA ARG A 255 45.53 4.29 16.82
C ARG A 255 46.80 3.78 17.53
N ASN A 256 47.71 3.15 16.82
CA ASN A 256 49.01 2.71 17.37
C ASN A 256 50.07 3.84 17.38
N LYS A 257 49.70 5.08 17.02
CA LYS A 257 50.57 6.27 17.05
C LYS A 257 50.20 7.29 18.13
N VAL A 258 49.18 7.02 18.96
CA VAL A 258 48.78 7.90 20.06
C VAL A 258 49.06 7.21 21.39
N ASP A 259 50.35 7.02 21.67
CA ASP A 259 50.89 6.77 23.01
C ASP A 259 52.28 7.38 22.99
N TYR A 260 52.39 8.70 23.12
CA TYR A 260 53.48 9.48 23.73
C TYR A 260 53.13 10.97 23.61
N GLU A 261 53.24 11.67 24.75
CA GLU A 261 53.35 13.14 24.92
C GLU A 261 52.09 14.03 25.10
N TYR A 262 51.63 14.07 26.36
CA TYR A 262 51.59 15.25 27.27
C TYR A 262 51.29 16.66 26.70
N GLN A 263 50.13 17.19 27.12
CA GLN A 263 49.95 18.47 27.87
C GLN A 263 49.45 19.77 27.17
N ASP A 264 48.32 20.23 27.74
CA ASP A 264 47.93 21.60 28.13
C ASP A 264 47.55 22.72 27.13
N TYR A 265 46.47 23.40 27.56
CA TYR A 265 46.11 24.83 27.44
C TYR A 265 45.13 25.34 26.33
N TYR A 266 43.97 25.84 26.81
CA TYR A 266 43.02 26.95 26.45
C TYR A 266 43.12 27.64 25.04
N ASP A 267 42.15 28.32 24.44
CA ASP A 267 40.84 28.93 24.80
C ASP A 267 40.13 29.41 23.50
N TYR A 268 38.83 29.70 23.61
CA TYR A 268 38.01 30.79 23.02
C TYR A 268 37.94 31.15 21.50
N ASP A 269 36.69 31.22 21.02
CA ASP A 269 35.99 32.07 20.03
C ASP A 269 36.75 32.80 18.90
N SER A 270 36.18 32.76 17.68
CA SER A 270 35.42 33.91 17.11
C SER A 270 35.00 33.70 15.65
N ASP A 271 33.83 34.26 15.33
CA ASP A 271 33.17 34.44 14.03
C ASP A 271 34.05 34.99 12.89
N SER A 272 33.66 34.72 11.63
CA SER A 272 33.11 35.71 10.69
C SER A 272 33.28 35.33 9.21
N ASP A 273 32.14 35.26 8.52
CA ASP A 273 31.76 35.76 7.19
C ASP A 273 32.73 35.93 6.00
N SER A 274 32.12 35.64 4.84
CA SER A 274 32.12 36.38 3.55
C SER A 274 32.91 35.84 2.35
N ASP A 275 32.11 35.49 1.35
CA ASP A 275 32.10 35.89 -0.05
C ASP A 275 33.09 35.33 -1.11
N GLU A 276 32.41 34.70 -2.07
CA GLU A 276 32.66 34.38 -3.47
C GLU A 276 33.65 35.24 -4.27
N SER A 277 34.43 34.59 -5.16
CA SER A 277 34.30 34.80 -6.62
C SER A 277 35.17 33.85 -7.47
N ASN A 278 34.48 33.18 -8.41
CA ASN A 278 34.81 32.72 -9.77
C ASN A 278 36.27 32.46 -10.23
N ASP A 279 36.51 31.27 -10.81
CA ASP A 279 36.84 31.18 -12.25
C ASP A 279 36.51 29.80 -12.86
N ASN A 280 36.06 29.84 -14.12
CA ASN A 280 35.58 28.74 -14.97
C ASN A 280 36.73 28.07 -15.72
N THR A 281 36.75 26.73 -15.82
CA THR A 281 37.19 26.03 -17.05
C THR A 281 36.54 24.64 -17.20
N LYS A 282 36.00 24.40 -18.40
CA LYS A 282 35.21 23.25 -18.85
C LYS A 282 35.95 21.90 -18.79
N SER A 283 35.29 20.83 -18.36
CA SER A 283 35.14 19.57 -19.14
C SER A 283 34.25 18.51 -18.45
N PHE A 284 33.30 17.96 -19.22
CA PHE A 284 32.82 16.57 -19.23
C PHE A 284 32.74 15.74 -17.92
N SER A 285 31.52 15.51 -17.42
CA SER A 285 31.01 14.18 -17.03
C SER A 285 29.59 14.33 -16.46
N TYR A 286 28.64 13.53 -16.97
CA TYR A 286 27.30 13.42 -16.41
C TYR A 286 27.42 12.80 -15.00
N THR A 287 27.19 13.61 -13.98
CA THR A 287 27.20 13.23 -12.58
C THR A 287 25.77 13.30 -12.03
N ASP A 288 25.26 12.13 -11.62
CA ASP A 288 24.76 11.83 -10.27
C ASP A 288 24.27 13.00 -9.38
N GLU A 289 23.28 13.83 -9.78
CA GLU A 289 22.57 14.68 -8.80
C GLU A 289 21.03 14.79 -8.92
N ASP A 290 20.37 14.30 -9.99
CA ASP A 290 18.91 14.48 -10.16
C ASP A 290 18.02 13.28 -9.74
N SER A 291 18.45 12.45 -8.77
CA SER A 291 17.59 11.40 -8.20
C SER A 291 17.68 11.22 -6.68
N ARG A 292 18.06 12.29 -5.96
CA ARG A 292 17.90 12.39 -4.49
C ARG A 292 16.45 12.66 -4.05
N SER A 293 15.50 12.83 -4.96
CA SER A 293 14.06 12.92 -4.67
C SER A 293 13.34 11.60 -4.93
N LEU A 294 13.56 10.63 -4.05
CA LEU A 294 12.56 9.64 -3.59
C LEU A 294 13.34 8.71 -2.64
N HIS A 295 13.03 8.79 -1.34
CA HIS A 295 13.58 7.97 -0.23
C HIS A 295 14.92 8.36 0.43
N SER A 296 15.39 9.61 0.34
CA SER A 296 16.36 10.11 1.33
C SER A 296 16.13 11.55 1.79
N VAL A 297 14.88 11.99 1.86
CA VAL A 297 14.56 13.10 2.75
C VAL A 297 14.71 12.55 4.16
N LYS A 298 15.91 12.71 4.74
CA LYS A 298 16.02 12.90 6.18
C LYS A 298 15.19 14.14 6.47
N THR A 299 13.88 13.98 6.60
CA THR A 299 13.02 14.94 7.27
C THR A 299 13.74 15.23 8.56
N ALA A 300 14.16 16.48 8.78
CA ALA A 300 14.59 16.93 10.09
C ALA A 300 13.58 16.33 11.08
N ALA A 301 14.04 15.41 11.92
CA ALA A 301 13.17 14.44 12.57
C ALA A 301 12.08 15.17 13.36
N ILE A 302 10.89 15.29 12.76
CA ILE A 302 9.69 15.51 13.55
C ILE A 302 9.62 14.25 14.41
N PRO A 303 9.59 14.35 15.75
CA PRO A 303 9.51 13.18 16.64
C PRO A 303 8.23 12.33 16.43
N SER A 304 7.43 12.61 15.40
CA SER A 304 6.08 12.14 15.10
C SER A 304 5.98 10.71 14.56
N PHE A 305 7.01 10.19 13.90
CA PHE A 305 7.03 8.79 13.46
C PHE A 305 7.54 7.83 14.54
N LYS A 306 8.23 8.35 15.55
CA LYS A 306 8.65 7.55 16.70
C LYS A 306 7.38 6.99 17.34
N ASN A 307 7.30 5.66 17.40
CA ASN A 307 6.17 4.88 17.90
C ASN A 307 4.99 4.62 16.94
N TYR A 308 4.93 5.23 15.76
CA TYR A 308 3.78 5.05 14.85
C TYR A 308 3.50 3.57 14.56
N GLU A 309 4.49 2.86 14.02
CA GLU A 309 4.34 1.44 13.66
C GLU A 309 4.11 0.55 14.90
N LYS A 310 4.77 0.87 16.02
CA LYS A 310 4.57 0.17 17.31
C LYS A 310 3.12 0.22 17.76
N LEU A 311 2.51 1.41 17.71
CA LEU A 311 1.10 1.58 18.06
C LEU A 311 0.18 0.87 17.06
N CYS A 312 0.52 0.88 15.77
CA CYS A 312 -0.24 0.11 14.77
C CYS A 312 -0.23 -1.39 15.07
N ARG A 313 0.89 -1.94 15.56
CA ARG A 313 0.99 -3.32 16.05
C ARG A 313 0.28 -3.58 17.39
N GLY A 314 -0.28 -2.55 18.02
CA GLY A 314 -0.91 -2.66 19.32
C GLY A 314 0.07 -2.73 20.49
N GLU A 315 1.34 -2.37 20.30
CA GLU A 315 2.32 -2.27 21.40
C GLU A 315 1.87 -1.19 22.40
N ARG A 316 1.95 -1.52 23.70
CA ARG A 316 1.61 -0.57 24.77
C ARG A 316 2.79 0.34 25.07
N ILE A 317 2.54 1.64 24.99
CA ILE A 317 3.57 2.68 25.20
C ILE A 317 3.23 3.57 26.40
N GLN A 318 1.95 3.72 26.72
CA GLN A 318 1.54 4.43 27.92
C GLN A 318 1.98 3.66 29.18
N SER A 319 2.36 4.41 30.23
CA SER A 319 2.70 3.78 31.50
C SER A 319 1.45 3.27 32.20
N HIS A 320 1.57 2.14 32.89
CA HIS A 320 0.47 1.56 33.69
C HIS A 320 -0.10 2.55 34.71
N LEU A 321 0.72 3.46 35.25
CA LEU A 321 0.25 4.52 36.14
C LEU A 321 -0.70 5.51 35.44
N LYS A 322 -0.47 5.85 34.18
CA LYS A 322 -1.38 6.70 33.40
C LYS A 322 -2.67 5.95 33.05
N GLU A 323 -2.55 4.71 32.58
CA GLU A 323 -3.69 3.85 32.24
C GLU A 323 -4.61 3.59 33.45
N SER A 324 -4.03 3.40 34.64
CA SER A 324 -4.78 3.14 35.88
C SER A 324 -5.72 4.29 36.30
N LYS A 325 -5.56 5.48 35.72
CA LYS A 325 -6.42 6.66 35.97
C LYS A 325 -7.56 6.78 34.96
N LEU A 326 -7.52 6.03 33.87
CA LEU A 326 -8.56 6.02 32.84
C LEU A 326 -9.84 5.37 33.36
N ARG A 327 -10.99 5.87 32.92
CA ARG A 327 -12.31 5.44 33.42
C ARG A 327 -13.31 5.42 32.28
N CYS A 328 -14.29 4.52 32.39
CA CYS A 328 -15.49 4.54 31.56
C CYS A 328 -16.66 5.01 32.41
N ARG A 329 -17.56 5.79 31.82
CA ARG A 329 -18.75 6.33 32.50
C ARG A 329 -19.89 6.61 31.54
N TYR A 330 -21.09 6.67 32.09
CA TYR A 330 -22.22 7.27 31.42
C TYR A 330 -22.21 8.78 31.66
N THR A 331 -22.29 9.57 30.60
CA THR A 331 -22.32 11.03 30.69
C THR A 331 -23.48 11.60 29.89
N THR A 332 -24.13 12.61 30.46
CA THR A 332 -25.11 13.44 29.75
C THR A 332 -24.51 14.75 29.26
N ASN A 333 -23.30 15.09 29.69
CA ASN A 333 -22.67 16.40 29.50
C ASN A 333 -23.62 17.58 29.79
N ASN A 334 -24.49 17.43 30.81
CA ASN A 334 -25.56 18.38 31.14
C ASN A 334 -26.55 18.68 30.01
N SER A 335 -26.57 17.87 28.95
CA SER A 335 -27.55 17.96 27.88
C SER A 335 -28.90 17.38 28.34
N LYS A 336 -29.96 18.17 28.14
CA LYS A 336 -31.34 17.70 28.32
C LYS A 336 -31.71 16.61 27.32
N TYR A 337 -31.05 16.59 26.15
CA TYR A 337 -31.29 15.59 25.10
C TYR A 337 -30.79 14.20 25.53
N LEU A 338 -29.71 14.13 26.31
CA LEU A 338 -29.08 12.88 26.75
C LEU A 338 -29.58 12.38 28.11
N LEU A 339 -30.62 13.00 28.70
CA LEU A 339 -31.09 12.67 30.05
C LEU A 339 -31.60 11.23 30.18
N LEU A 340 -32.36 10.75 29.19
CA LEU A 340 -32.93 9.40 29.19
C LEU A 340 -31.99 8.35 28.60
N GLN A 341 -31.01 8.78 27.81
CA GLN A 341 -30.02 7.92 27.18
C GLN A 341 -28.64 8.58 27.28
N PRO A 342 -27.99 8.51 28.46
CA PRO A 342 -26.62 8.97 28.62
C PRO A 342 -25.68 8.24 27.68
N VAL A 343 -24.66 8.93 27.17
CA VAL A 343 -23.68 8.34 26.26
C VAL A 343 -22.60 7.60 27.06
N LYS A 344 -22.17 6.47 26.54
CA LYS A 344 -21.04 5.68 27.06
C LYS A 344 -19.74 6.37 26.67
N GLU A 345 -19.06 6.99 27.63
CA GLU A 345 -17.76 7.63 27.46
C GLU A 345 -16.65 6.72 28.01
N GLU A 346 -15.64 6.45 27.19
CA GLU A 346 -14.37 5.81 27.56
C GLU A 346 -13.24 6.84 27.41
N VAL A 347 -12.47 7.03 28.48
CA VAL A 347 -11.31 7.94 28.47
C VAL A 347 -10.07 7.18 28.06
N LEU A 348 -9.45 7.55 26.93
CA LEU A 348 -8.24 6.92 26.40
C LEU A 348 -6.96 7.71 26.74
N SER A 349 -7.11 9.00 27.06
CA SER A 349 -6.03 9.83 27.59
C SER A 349 -6.61 11.00 28.37
N LEU A 350 -5.88 11.43 29.41
CA LEU A 350 -6.25 12.59 30.22
C LEU A 350 -5.62 13.89 29.70
N ASP A 351 -4.42 13.81 29.10
CA ASP A 351 -3.66 14.96 28.63
C ASP A 351 -2.83 14.61 27.36
N PRO A 352 -3.23 15.10 26.17
CA PRO A 352 -4.52 15.74 25.89
C PRO A 352 -5.67 14.75 26.12
N LYS A 353 -6.86 15.29 26.32
CA LYS A 353 -8.06 14.47 26.53
C LYS A 353 -8.46 13.78 25.22
N ILE A 354 -8.28 12.46 25.16
CA ILE A 354 -8.73 11.61 24.04
C ILE A 354 -9.87 10.73 24.56
N LEU A 355 -11.03 10.80 23.91
CA LEU A 355 -12.25 10.11 24.31
C LEU A 355 -12.75 9.20 23.20
N MET A 356 -13.37 8.11 23.60
CA MET A 356 -14.18 7.25 22.75
C MET A 356 -15.61 7.26 23.30
N TYR A 357 -16.58 7.49 22.42
CA TYR A 357 -18.00 7.42 22.74
C TYR A 357 -18.63 6.24 22.02
N HIS A 358 -19.28 5.33 22.74
CA HIS A 358 -19.87 4.14 22.14
C HIS A 358 -21.36 4.31 21.84
N ASP A 359 -21.83 3.59 20.82
CA ASP A 359 -23.23 3.53 20.41
C ASP A 359 -23.86 4.91 20.09
N VAL A 360 -23.06 5.83 19.55
CA VAL A 360 -23.46 7.20 19.21
C VAL A 360 -24.12 7.31 17.84
N ILE A 361 -23.99 6.29 16.99
CA ILE A 361 -24.65 6.21 15.70
C ILE A 361 -25.21 4.80 15.47
N SER A 362 -26.45 4.73 14.97
CA SER A 362 -27.13 3.45 14.74
C SER A 362 -26.64 2.75 13.47
N ASP A 363 -26.75 1.43 13.41
CA ASP A 363 -26.42 0.64 12.21
C ASP A 363 -27.17 1.14 10.96
N LYS A 364 -28.43 1.55 11.11
CA LYS A 364 -29.24 2.09 10.01
C LYS A 364 -28.70 3.42 9.49
N ASP A 365 -28.12 4.24 10.36
CA ASP A 365 -27.51 5.51 9.97
C ASP A 365 -26.13 5.27 9.34
N VAL A 366 -25.37 4.30 9.86
CA VAL A 366 -24.11 3.85 9.28
C VAL A 366 -24.29 3.36 7.84
N GLU A 367 -25.25 2.46 7.59
CA GLU A 367 -25.55 1.95 6.25
C GLU A 367 -25.98 3.07 5.30
N LEU A 368 -26.84 3.96 5.77
CA LEU A 368 -27.24 5.13 5.00
C LEU A 368 -26.02 5.98 4.62
N PHE A 369 -25.15 6.30 5.58
CA PHE A 369 -23.97 7.16 5.34
C PHE A 369 -23.00 6.52 4.35
N ARG A 370 -22.88 5.19 4.36
CA ARG A 370 -22.12 4.44 3.36
C ARG A 370 -22.79 4.53 1.99
N ASN A 371 -24.09 4.25 1.90
CA ASN A 371 -24.82 4.20 0.62
C ASN A 371 -24.88 5.56 -0.09
N ILE A 372 -25.11 6.66 0.64
CA ILE A 372 -25.14 8.01 0.03
C ILE A 372 -23.74 8.49 -0.37
N SER A 373 -22.69 7.91 0.21
CA SER A 373 -21.30 8.27 -0.09
C SER A 373 -20.72 7.45 -1.24
N LEU A 374 -21.04 6.15 -1.31
CA LEU A 374 -20.52 5.17 -2.28
C LEU A 374 -20.46 5.67 -3.74
N PRO A 375 -21.54 6.22 -4.35
CA PRO A 375 -21.51 6.62 -5.76
C PRO A 375 -20.71 7.91 -6.04
N MET A 376 -20.33 8.65 -4.99
CA MET A 376 -19.68 9.97 -5.08
C MET A 376 -18.29 9.98 -4.43
N LEU A 377 -17.78 8.79 -4.12
CA LEU A 377 -16.47 8.58 -3.57
C LEU A 377 -15.41 8.88 -4.67
N THR A 378 -14.75 10.04 -4.58
CA THR A 378 -13.59 10.41 -5.41
C THR A 378 -12.31 10.48 -4.58
N ARG A 379 -11.14 10.18 -5.18
CA ARG A 379 -9.83 10.26 -4.50
C ARG A 379 -9.74 11.54 -3.68
N ALA A 380 -9.42 11.41 -2.40
CA ALA A 380 -9.50 12.49 -1.42
C ALA A 380 -8.24 13.35 -1.51
N ASN A 381 -8.37 14.67 -1.51
CA ASN A 381 -7.18 15.53 -1.46
C ASN A 381 -6.61 15.60 -0.03
N VAL A 382 -5.28 15.66 0.08
CA VAL A 382 -4.49 15.93 1.28
C VAL A 382 -3.68 17.19 1.08
N ILE A 383 -3.42 17.94 2.15
CA ILE A 383 -2.52 19.09 2.09
C ILE A 383 -1.10 18.53 2.17
N ASN A 384 -0.30 18.77 1.14
CA ASN A 384 1.10 18.41 1.15
C ASN A 384 1.82 19.26 2.23
N PRO A 385 2.50 18.62 3.20
CA PRO A 385 3.10 19.32 4.34
C PRO A 385 4.29 20.21 3.96
N VAL A 386 4.85 20.04 2.76
CA VAL A 386 5.98 20.83 2.25
C VAL A 386 5.48 21.99 1.39
N THR A 387 4.55 21.73 0.48
CA THR A 387 4.08 22.74 -0.49
C THR A 387 2.86 23.51 0.00
N GLY A 388 2.12 22.99 0.99
CA GLY A 388 0.85 23.55 1.46
C GLY A 388 -0.29 23.45 0.45
N VAL A 389 -0.06 22.80 -0.70
CA VAL A 389 -1.04 22.63 -1.78
C VAL A 389 -1.86 21.36 -1.56
N GLN A 390 -3.13 21.38 -1.97
CA GLN A 390 -3.97 20.19 -1.96
C GLN A 390 -3.59 19.27 -3.11
N GLU A 391 -3.16 18.05 -2.79
CA GLU A 391 -2.82 16.99 -3.73
C GLU A 391 -3.75 15.79 -3.53
N PRO A 392 -4.18 15.08 -4.59
CA PRO A 392 -5.02 13.90 -4.45
C PRO A 392 -4.27 12.78 -3.73
N ALA A 393 -4.75 12.37 -2.55
CA ALA A 393 -4.31 11.13 -1.91
C ALA A 393 -4.90 9.92 -2.64
N THR A 394 -4.01 8.99 -2.92
CA THR A 394 -4.26 7.80 -3.74
C THR A 394 -4.98 6.70 -2.97
N TYR A 395 -4.86 6.71 -1.63
CA TYR A 395 -5.30 5.65 -0.72
C TYR A 395 -6.57 6.00 0.10
N ARG A 396 -7.22 7.13 -0.18
CA ARG A 396 -8.33 7.67 0.60
C ARG A 396 -9.39 8.26 -0.32
N VAL A 397 -10.66 8.14 0.04
CA VAL A 397 -11.79 8.63 -0.78
C VAL A 397 -12.76 9.39 0.10
N SER A 398 -13.34 10.54 -0.31
CA SER A 398 -14.21 11.33 0.59
C SER A 398 -15.38 12.08 -0.04
N LYS A 399 -16.44 12.38 0.74
CA LYS A 399 -17.60 13.22 0.36
C LYS A 399 -18.05 14.17 1.48
N LYS A 400 -18.63 15.32 1.11
CA LYS A 400 -19.32 16.31 1.97
C LYS A 400 -20.86 16.18 1.85
N ASP A 401 -21.62 16.18 2.96
CA ASP A 401 -23.10 16.26 2.91
C ASP A 401 -23.70 17.05 4.10
N LYS A 402 -24.63 17.96 3.78
CA LYS A 402 -25.39 18.80 4.72
C LYS A 402 -26.91 18.53 4.70
N TYR A 403 -27.43 17.79 3.72
CA TYR A 403 -28.86 17.86 3.37
C TYR A 403 -29.72 16.69 3.86
N HIS A 404 -29.12 15.57 4.29
CA HIS A 404 -29.90 14.44 4.80
C HIS A 404 -30.33 14.65 6.27
N PRO A 405 -31.63 14.48 6.64
CA PRO A 405 -32.12 14.67 8.02
C PRO A 405 -31.37 13.84 9.08
N ARG A 406 -30.95 12.62 8.73
CA ARG A 406 -30.14 11.77 9.61
C ARG A 406 -28.70 12.27 9.82
N VAL A 407 -28.10 12.94 8.83
CA VAL A 407 -26.79 13.60 9.00
C VAL A 407 -26.90 14.80 9.94
N LYS A 408 -28.00 15.55 9.85
CA LYS A 408 -28.32 16.62 10.83
C LYS A 408 -28.49 16.07 12.24
N ARG A 409 -29.18 14.93 12.39
CA ARG A 409 -29.31 14.25 13.69
C ARG A 409 -27.94 13.82 14.25
N ALA A 410 -27.08 13.24 13.43
CA ALA A 410 -25.71 12.91 13.84
C ALA A 410 -24.94 14.15 14.30
N SER A 411 -25.00 15.25 13.53
CA SER A 411 -24.37 16.52 13.93
C SER A 411 -24.92 17.05 15.26
N ARG A 412 -26.22 16.90 15.52
CA ARG A 412 -26.81 17.25 16.82
C ARG A 412 -26.23 16.40 17.95
N ILE A 413 -26.03 15.09 17.75
CA ILE A 413 -25.39 14.22 18.75
C ILE A 413 -23.99 14.75 19.10
N VAL A 414 -23.19 15.16 18.11
CA VAL A 414 -21.88 15.79 18.37
C VAL A 414 -22.02 17.01 19.29
N GLN A 415 -22.97 17.90 19.01
CA GLN A 415 -23.19 19.08 19.84
C GLN A 415 -23.63 18.74 21.28
N GLU A 416 -24.58 17.82 21.43
CA GLU A 416 -25.11 17.44 22.75
C GLU A 416 -24.06 16.70 23.59
N VAL A 417 -23.21 15.87 22.96
CA VAL A 417 -22.16 15.11 23.63
C VAL A 417 -20.96 15.99 23.99
N THR A 418 -20.51 16.83 23.07
CA THR A 418 -19.28 17.64 23.27
C THR A 418 -19.55 18.98 23.95
N GLY A 419 -20.80 19.49 23.89
CA GLY A 419 -21.18 20.83 24.31
C GLY A 419 -20.83 21.93 23.30
N LEU A 420 -20.07 21.61 22.25
CA LEU A 420 -19.65 22.54 21.21
C LEU A 420 -20.76 22.76 20.17
N SER A 421 -20.88 23.99 19.67
CA SER A 421 -21.71 24.30 18.51
C SER A 421 -21.18 23.60 17.26
N VAL A 422 -22.10 23.09 16.45
CA VAL A 422 -21.82 22.49 15.13
C VAL A 422 -22.28 23.38 13.96
N ASP A 423 -22.73 24.61 14.23
CA ASP A 423 -23.29 25.51 13.23
C ASP A 423 -22.24 25.95 12.19
N THR A 424 -21.02 26.22 12.65
CA THR A 424 -19.83 26.52 11.84
C THR A 424 -18.96 25.31 11.54
N ALA A 425 -19.32 24.12 12.04
CA ALA A 425 -18.54 22.92 11.80
C ALA A 425 -18.56 22.52 10.32
N GLU A 426 -17.45 21.96 9.85
CA GLU A 426 -17.34 21.47 8.46
C GLU A 426 -18.38 20.38 8.18
N GLU A 427 -18.67 20.13 6.90
CA GLU A 427 -19.58 19.05 6.51
C GLU A 427 -19.04 17.68 6.96
N LEU A 428 -19.92 16.68 7.10
CA LEU A 428 -19.49 15.34 7.46
C LEU A 428 -18.67 14.76 6.30
N HIS A 429 -17.41 14.44 6.56
CA HIS A 429 -16.48 13.83 5.61
C HIS A 429 -16.46 12.32 5.78
N VAL A 430 -17.23 11.60 4.96
CA VAL A 430 -17.20 10.13 4.97
C VAL A 430 -15.99 9.65 4.18
N ILE A 431 -15.19 8.78 4.77
CA ILE A 431 -13.94 8.28 4.23
C ILE A 431 -13.90 6.75 4.24
N ASN A 432 -13.38 6.14 3.17
CA ASN A 432 -13.03 4.72 3.11
C ASN A 432 -11.51 4.56 3.02
N TYR A 433 -10.95 3.69 3.87
CA TYR A 433 -9.63 3.10 3.71
C TYR A 433 -9.80 1.61 3.37
N GLY A 434 -9.38 1.24 2.16
CA GLY A 434 -9.24 -0.16 1.73
C GLY A 434 -8.04 -0.84 2.38
N ILE A 435 -7.74 -2.07 1.96
CA ILE A 435 -6.55 -2.81 2.42
C ILE A 435 -5.30 -1.99 2.11
N GLY A 436 -4.41 -1.83 3.09
CA GLY A 436 -3.21 -0.99 2.99
C GLY A 436 -3.50 0.52 3.03
N GLY A 437 -4.77 0.94 2.97
CA GLY A 437 -5.17 2.34 3.11
C GLY A 437 -4.86 2.85 4.52
N HIS A 438 -4.25 4.03 4.61
CA HIS A 438 -3.76 4.62 5.86
C HIS A 438 -3.86 6.14 5.80
N TYR A 439 -3.41 6.85 6.84
CA TYR A 439 -3.18 8.30 6.74
C TYR A 439 -2.01 8.66 7.62
N GLU A 440 -1.00 9.30 7.05
CA GLU A 440 0.25 9.63 7.75
C GLU A 440 0.02 10.55 8.96
N PRO A 441 0.96 10.57 9.93
CA PRO A 441 0.90 11.47 11.09
C PRO A 441 0.71 12.93 10.69
N HIS A 442 -0.42 13.52 11.10
CA HIS A 442 -0.78 14.91 10.79
C HIS A 442 -1.48 15.59 11.97
N LEU A 443 -1.67 16.91 11.83
CA LEU A 443 -2.44 17.75 12.73
C LEU A 443 -3.70 18.22 12.00
N ASP A 444 -4.82 18.30 12.71
CA ASP A 444 -6.07 18.78 12.14
C ASP A 444 -6.18 20.30 12.16
N PHE A 445 -5.37 21.00 12.95
CA PHE A 445 -5.37 22.45 13.05
C PHE A 445 -4.22 23.05 12.23
N LYS A 446 -4.41 24.31 11.82
CA LYS A 446 -3.38 25.11 11.16
C LYS A 446 -2.32 25.59 12.16
N GLN A 447 -1.04 25.48 11.80
CA GLN A 447 0.07 26.03 12.60
C GLN A 447 0.31 27.52 12.32
N GLU A 448 0.92 28.24 13.27
CA GLU A 448 1.17 29.70 13.18
C GLU A 448 1.96 30.09 11.92
N ASN A 449 2.87 29.23 11.45
CA ASN A 449 3.75 29.48 10.31
C ASN A 449 3.14 29.09 8.95
N GLU A 450 1.91 28.61 8.91
CA GLU A 450 1.25 28.18 7.67
C GLU A 450 0.40 29.31 7.06
N ALA A 451 0.21 29.27 5.74
CA ALA A 451 -0.73 30.17 5.07
C ALA A 451 -2.15 29.95 5.62
N ASP A 452 -2.92 31.03 5.80
CA ASP A 452 -4.26 30.94 6.40
C ASP A 452 -5.29 30.36 5.44
N GLY A 453 -5.33 29.02 5.34
CA GLY A 453 -6.31 28.28 4.56
C GLY A 453 -7.76 28.44 5.06
N PHE A 454 -7.96 28.94 6.28
CA PHE A 454 -9.29 29.19 6.85
C PHE A 454 -9.74 30.65 6.72
N ARG A 455 -8.87 31.54 6.20
CA ARG A 455 -9.15 32.97 6.06
C ARG A 455 -10.41 33.26 5.26
N HIS A 456 -10.64 32.48 4.20
CA HIS A 456 -11.80 32.62 3.33
C HIS A 456 -13.11 32.12 3.97
N LEU A 457 -13.02 31.23 4.95
CA LEU A 457 -14.18 30.68 5.67
C LEU A 457 -14.62 31.61 6.81
N GLY A 458 -13.68 32.36 7.40
CA GLY A 458 -13.97 33.25 8.52
C GLY A 458 -14.55 32.53 9.74
N THR A 459 -14.23 31.24 9.89
CA THR A 459 -14.68 30.35 10.99
C THR A 459 -13.62 30.11 12.05
N GLY A 460 -12.38 30.56 11.85
CA GLY A 460 -11.26 30.29 12.75
C GLY A 460 -10.69 28.87 12.56
N ASN A 461 -9.76 28.48 13.42
CA ASN A 461 -9.06 27.21 13.33
C ASN A 461 -9.96 26.05 13.80
N ARG A 462 -9.57 24.81 13.50
CA ARG A 462 -10.31 23.62 13.95
C ARG A 462 -10.04 23.37 15.42
N ILE A 463 -11.01 23.67 16.29
CA ILE A 463 -10.88 23.57 17.75
C ILE A 463 -10.89 22.12 18.25
N ALA A 464 -11.60 21.24 17.55
CA ALA A 464 -11.77 19.84 17.93
C ALA A 464 -12.09 18.96 16.72
N THR A 465 -11.78 17.68 16.85
CA THR A 465 -12.08 16.66 15.86
C THR A 465 -13.00 15.61 16.45
N TRP A 466 -13.99 15.23 15.67
CA TRP A 466 -14.88 14.10 15.93
C TRP A 466 -14.80 13.12 14.76
N ILE A 467 -14.51 11.86 15.05
CA ILE A 467 -14.46 10.79 14.04
C ILE A 467 -15.46 9.70 14.38
N TYR A 468 -16.51 9.55 13.57
CA TYR A 468 -17.37 8.37 13.62
C TYR A 468 -16.66 7.16 13.02
N TYR A 469 -16.78 6.00 13.65
CA TYR A 469 -16.40 4.71 13.07
C TYR A 469 -17.64 4.04 12.48
N LEU A 470 -17.66 3.92 11.15
CA LEU A 470 -18.79 3.44 10.35
C LEU A 470 -18.61 1.97 9.90
N SER A 471 -17.53 1.32 10.30
CA SER A 471 -17.34 -0.12 10.15
C SER A 471 -16.44 -0.65 11.26
N ASP A 472 -16.60 -1.94 11.55
CA ASP A 472 -15.59 -2.70 12.27
C ASP A 472 -14.45 -3.04 11.30
N VAL A 473 -13.24 -3.19 11.84
CA VAL A 473 -12.05 -3.57 11.08
C VAL A 473 -11.48 -4.81 11.73
N ASP A 474 -11.31 -5.88 10.96
CA ASP A 474 -10.87 -7.18 11.46
C ASP A 474 -9.43 -7.11 11.99
N ALA A 475 -8.53 -6.45 11.25
CA ALA A 475 -7.16 -6.21 11.68
C ALA A 475 -6.58 -4.89 11.13
N GLY A 476 -5.75 -4.22 11.94
CA GLY A 476 -5.16 -2.93 11.60
C GLY A 476 -6.14 -1.75 11.67
N GLY A 477 -5.88 -0.68 10.93
CA GLY A 477 -6.83 0.44 10.80
C GLY A 477 -7.04 1.30 12.05
N ALA A 478 -6.27 1.13 13.13
CA ALA A 478 -6.39 1.95 14.33
C ALA A 478 -6.13 3.45 14.06
N THR A 479 -6.73 4.34 14.84
CA THR A 479 -6.29 5.74 14.91
C THR A 479 -5.28 5.85 16.05
N VAL A 480 -4.06 6.29 15.77
CA VAL A 480 -2.97 6.33 16.75
C VAL A 480 -2.49 7.75 16.99
N PHE A 481 -2.04 8.04 18.20
CA PHE A 481 -1.41 9.31 18.58
C PHE A 481 0.05 9.04 18.98
N PRO A 482 1.00 9.04 18.02
CA PRO A 482 2.37 8.55 18.23
C PRO A 482 3.12 9.22 19.38
N LYS A 483 2.91 10.53 19.55
CA LYS A 483 3.61 11.33 20.56
C LYS A 483 3.20 10.99 21.99
N ILE A 484 1.95 10.61 22.22
CA ILE A 484 1.41 10.29 23.55
C ILE A 484 1.18 8.80 23.79
N GLY A 485 1.40 7.96 22.77
CA GLY A 485 1.34 6.51 22.87
C GLY A 485 -0.08 5.94 22.93
N VAL A 486 -1.09 6.66 22.44
CA VAL A 486 -2.51 6.24 22.52
C VAL A 486 -2.92 5.56 21.22
N THR A 487 -3.69 4.48 21.35
CA THR A 487 -4.30 3.76 20.22
C THR A 487 -5.81 3.71 20.40
N VAL A 488 -6.55 4.14 19.38
CA VAL A 488 -8.01 4.09 19.32
C VAL A 488 -8.40 3.04 18.27
N LYS A 489 -8.98 1.92 18.73
CA LYS A 489 -9.46 0.86 17.84
C LYS A 489 -10.80 1.27 17.23
N PRO A 490 -11.00 1.09 15.91
CA PRO A 490 -12.28 1.37 15.27
C PRO A 490 -13.33 0.37 15.77
N VAL A 491 -14.44 0.89 16.29
CA VAL A 491 -15.61 0.10 16.71
C VAL A 491 -16.83 0.71 16.04
N LYS A 492 -17.53 -0.05 15.19
CA LYS A 492 -18.69 0.43 14.46
C LYS A 492 -19.71 1.04 15.43
N GLY A 493 -20.29 2.17 15.05
CA GLY A 493 -21.27 2.87 15.88
C GLY A 493 -20.67 3.79 16.95
N SER A 494 -19.35 3.72 17.17
CA SER A 494 -18.64 4.57 18.12
C SER A 494 -18.04 5.80 17.45
N ALA A 495 -17.52 6.74 18.26
CA ALA A 495 -16.78 7.89 17.77
C ALA A 495 -15.63 8.31 18.68
N ALA A 496 -14.49 8.68 18.09
CA ALA A 496 -13.38 9.30 18.79
C ALA A 496 -13.54 10.82 18.84
N PHE A 497 -13.11 11.44 19.93
CA PHE A 497 -13.13 12.89 20.12
C PHE A 497 -11.89 13.38 20.84
N TRP A 498 -11.34 14.50 20.37
CA TRP A 498 -10.29 15.25 21.06
C TRP A 498 -10.33 16.74 20.68
N TYR A 499 -9.73 17.56 21.53
CA TYR A 499 -9.48 18.96 21.22
C TYR A 499 -8.14 19.10 20.50
N ASN A 500 -8.14 19.83 19.39
CA ASN A 500 -6.95 20.14 18.60
C ASN A 500 -6.18 21.34 19.16
N LEU A 501 -6.92 22.26 19.81
CA LEU A 501 -6.37 23.46 20.40
C LEU A 501 -6.44 23.37 21.92
N LYS A 502 -5.43 23.90 22.59
CA LYS A 502 -5.44 24.22 24.01
C LYS A 502 -6.53 25.26 24.34
N LYS A 503 -6.85 25.46 25.62
CA LYS A 503 -7.77 26.53 26.00
C LYS A 503 -7.22 27.91 25.67
N SER A 504 -5.90 28.09 25.56
CA SER A 504 -5.29 29.33 25.09
C SER A 504 -5.56 29.63 23.60
N GLY A 505 -6.16 28.70 22.85
CA GLY A 505 -6.32 28.78 21.39
C GLY A 505 -5.08 28.29 20.63
N LYS A 506 -3.95 28.05 21.30
CA LYS A 506 -2.76 27.51 20.67
C LYS A 506 -2.96 26.04 20.29
N GLY A 507 -2.45 25.66 19.12
CA GLY A 507 -2.44 24.27 18.66
C GLY A 507 -1.70 23.31 19.60
N ASP A 508 -2.29 22.15 19.86
CA ASP A 508 -1.68 21.11 20.70
C ASP A 508 -0.94 20.07 19.85
N LEU A 509 0.40 20.18 19.80
CA LEU A 509 1.24 19.23 19.07
C LEU A 509 1.17 17.79 19.61
N ASN A 510 0.57 17.55 20.79
CA ASN A 510 0.33 16.22 21.33
C ASN A 510 -0.84 15.49 20.66
N THR A 511 -1.63 16.18 19.85
CA THR A 511 -2.75 15.60 19.09
C THR A 511 -2.34 15.17 17.68
N ILE A 512 -1.03 15.12 17.39
CA ILE A 512 -0.55 14.52 16.15
C ILE A 512 -1.02 13.06 16.10
N HIS A 513 -1.71 12.73 15.02
CA HIS A 513 -2.39 11.46 14.90
C HIS A 513 -2.34 10.93 13.47
N ALA A 514 -2.55 9.63 13.34
CA ALA A 514 -2.46 8.91 12.09
C ALA A 514 -3.54 7.81 12.03
N ALA A 515 -3.88 7.39 10.83
CA ALA A 515 -4.65 6.16 10.63
C ALA A 515 -3.68 5.05 10.21
N CYS A 516 -3.56 4.01 11.01
CA CYS A 516 -2.77 2.83 10.68
C CYS A 516 -3.28 2.16 9.41
N PRO A 517 -2.41 1.50 8.62
CA PRO A 517 -2.82 0.75 7.45
C PRO A 517 -3.83 -0.32 7.82
N VAL A 518 -4.92 -0.44 7.06
CA VAL A 518 -5.87 -1.55 7.26
C VAL A 518 -5.20 -2.85 6.80
N LEU A 519 -5.09 -3.82 7.71
CA LEU A 519 -4.48 -5.11 7.40
C LEU A 519 -5.52 -6.08 6.84
N VAL A 520 -6.68 -6.19 7.50
CA VAL A 520 -7.82 -7.01 7.06
C VAL A 520 -9.12 -6.25 7.25
N GLY A 521 -9.98 -6.28 6.23
CA GLY A 521 -11.28 -5.62 6.22
C GLY A 521 -11.26 -4.27 5.48
N SER A 522 -12.17 -3.37 5.85
CA SER A 522 -12.27 -2.02 5.28
C SER A 522 -12.73 -1.04 6.35
N LYS A 523 -11.99 0.06 6.51
CA LYS A 523 -12.28 1.08 7.51
C LYS A 523 -13.09 2.20 6.89
N TRP A 524 -14.31 2.39 7.38
CA TRP A 524 -15.14 3.53 7.06
C TRP A 524 -15.19 4.47 8.26
N VAL A 525 -14.94 5.75 8.02
CA VAL A 525 -15.05 6.79 9.05
C VAL A 525 -15.84 7.99 8.57
N GLY A 526 -16.41 8.75 9.50
CA GLY A 526 -17.07 10.02 9.24
C GLY A 526 -16.43 11.13 10.07
N ASN A 527 -15.60 11.95 9.45
CA ASN A 527 -14.91 13.07 10.12
C ASN A 527 -15.82 14.29 10.19
N LYS A 528 -15.83 14.93 11.36
CA LYS A 528 -16.52 16.20 11.61
C LYS A 528 -15.55 17.10 12.36
N TRP A 529 -15.11 18.16 11.71
CA TRP A 529 -14.24 19.16 12.33
C TRP A 529 -15.06 20.33 12.85
N LEU A 530 -14.83 20.71 14.10
CA LEU A 530 -15.48 21.82 14.75
C LEU A 530 -14.53 23.02 14.75
N HIS A 531 -15.08 24.21 14.54
CA HIS A 531 -14.31 25.45 14.47
C HIS A 531 -14.45 26.29 15.75
N GLU A 532 -13.53 27.23 15.95
CA GLU A 532 -13.56 28.18 17.06
C GLU A 532 -14.79 29.09 17.05
N LYS A 533 -15.23 29.53 15.85
CA LYS A 533 -16.42 30.37 15.72
C LYS A 533 -17.68 29.66 16.22
N ASP A 534 -18.53 30.39 16.95
CA ASP A 534 -19.73 29.91 17.67
C ASP A 534 -19.42 29.02 18.89
N ASN A 535 -18.14 28.86 19.23
CA ASN A 535 -17.67 28.09 20.38
C ASN A 535 -16.93 28.93 21.43
N GLU A 536 -16.75 30.22 21.20
CA GLU A 536 -15.98 31.15 22.03
C GLU A 536 -16.52 31.22 23.47
N PHE A 537 -17.84 31.22 23.61
CA PHE A 537 -18.51 31.26 24.92
C PHE A 537 -18.84 29.87 25.49
N ARG A 538 -18.80 28.83 24.64
CA ARG A 538 -19.02 27.43 25.06
C ARG A 538 -17.75 26.79 25.60
N ARG A 539 -16.59 27.24 25.09
CA ARG A 539 -15.25 26.83 25.54
C ARG A 539 -14.39 28.09 25.73
N PRO A 540 -14.57 28.83 26.83
CA PRO A 540 -13.83 30.06 27.07
C PRO A 540 -12.33 29.80 27.19
N CYS A 541 -11.54 30.77 26.69
CA CYS A 541 -10.09 30.67 26.74
C CYS A 541 -9.56 30.70 28.17
N SER A 542 -8.45 30.02 28.41
CA SER A 542 -7.73 30.16 29.68
C SER A 542 -6.87 31.42 29.66
N LEU A 543 -6.70 32.04 30.84
CA LEU A 543 -5.70 33.10 31.03
C LEU A 543 -4.27 32.54 31.07
N ASN A 544 -4.14 31.21 31.25
CA ASN A 544 -2.87 30.50 31.20
C ASN A 544 -2.57 30.04 29.77
N MET A 545 -1.45 30.48 29.20
CA MET A 545 -1.06 30.15 27.83
C MET A 545 -0.76 28.64 27.61
N TYR A 546 -0.49 27.90 28.69
CA TYR A 546 -0.13 26.48 28.64
C TYR A 546 -1.32 25.52 28.74
N GLU A 547 -2.50 26.03 29.11
CA GLU A 547 -3.76 25.29 29.29
C GLU A 547 -4.65 25.28 28.04
#